data_AF-A0A1I2IN51-F1
#
_entry.id   AF-A0A1I2IN51-F1
#
_cell.length_a   1.000
_cell.length_b   1.000
_cell.length_c   1.000
_cell.angle_alpha   90.00
_cell.angle_beta   90.00
_cell.angle_gamma   90.00
#
_symmetry.space_group_name_H-M   'P 1'
#
loop_
_entity.id
_entity.type
_entity.pdbx_description
1 polymer ?
#
loop_
_entity_poly.entity_id
_entity_poly.type
_entity_poly.pdbx_seq_one_letter_code
_entity_poly.pdbx_strand_id
1 'polypeptide(L)' 'MPPDAYQASGFQGQAVLVVPSRDAAIVRLRMTHDRAAWDLDAFAAAVLAALPPA' A
#
# COMPACT_ATOMS: atom_id res chain seq x y z
N MET A 1 1.96 -4.98 -8.20
CA MET A 1 1.43 -3.61 -8.05
C MET A 1 1.23 -2.96 -9.43
N PRO A 2 0.24 -2.07 -9.62
CA PRO A 2 0.11 -1.27 -10.83
C PRO A 2 1.38 -0.45 -11.09
N PRO A 3 1.81 -0.29 -12.35
CA PRO A 3 3.06 0.39 -12.70
C PRO A 3 3.03 1.91 -12.43
N ASP A 4 1.84 2.49 -12.27
CA ASP A 4 1.62 3.90 -11.97
C ASP A 4 1.48 4.18 -10.46
N ALA A 5 1.73 3.20 -9.61
CA ALA A 5 1.68 3.37 -8.16
C ALA A 5 2.88 4.18 -7.65
N TYR A 6 2.60 5.20 -6.83
CA TYR A 6 3.61 5.96 -6.09
C TYR A 6 3.59 5.57 -4.62
N GLN A 7 4.76 5.44 -3.99
CA GLN A 7 4.89 5.04 -2.59
C GLN A 7 5.82 5.97 -1.81
N ALA A 8 5.38 6.37 -0.62
CA ALA A 8 6.24 6.92 0.42
C ALA A 8 6.30 5.94 1.61
N SER A 9 7.51 5.65 2.10
CA SER A 9 7.71 4.76 3.25
C SER A 9 8.30 5.52 4.44
N GLY A 10 7.86 5.17 5.64
CA GLY A 10 8.29 5.76 6.90
C GLY A 10 8.84 4.72 7.87
N PHE A 11 9.42 5.23 8.97
CA PHE A 11 9.97 4.39 10.03
C PHE A 11 8.92 3.42 10.60
N GLN A 12 9.35 2.23 11.02
CA GLN A 12 8.49 1.18 11.60
C GLN A 12 7.36 0.68 10.68
N GLY A 13 7.60 0.73 9.36
CA GLY A 13 6.73 0.12 8.35
C GLY A 13 5.49 0.95 8.03
N GLN A 14 5.51 2.25 8.29
CA GLN A 14 4.50 3.19 7.81
C GLN A 14 4.61 3.35 6.30
N ALA A 15 3.49 3.45 5.60
CA ALA A 15 3.48 3.66 4.15
C ALA A 15 2.25 4.44 3.69
N VAL A 16 2.46 5.24 2.65
CA VAL A 16 1.40 5.85 1.83
C VAL A 16 1.60 5.37 0.40
N LEU A 17 0.56 4.79 -0.18
CA LEU A 17 0.50 4.43 -1.61
C LEU A 17 -0.58 5.27 -2.30
N VAL A 18 -0.26 5.77 -3.49
CA VAL A 18 -1.20 6.43 -4.39
C VAL A 18 -1.23 5.64 -5.68
N VAL A 19 -2.42 5.24 -6.13
CA VAL A 19 -2.63 4.41 -7.33
C VAL A 19 -3.63 5.15 -8.24
N PRO A 20 -3.14 6.03 -9.14
CA PRO A 20 -3.98 6.87 -9.98
C PRO A 20 -4.97 6.08 -10.85
N SER A 21 -4.53 4.99 -11.47
CA SER A 21 -5.35 4.09 -12.29
C SER A 21 -6.50 3.42 -11.55
N ARG A 22 -6.52 3.50 -10.21
CA ARG A 22 -7.56 2.96 -9.35
C ARG A 22 -8.33 4.02 -8.58
N ASP A 23 -8.05 5.30 -8.82
CA ASP A 23 -8.55 6.45 -8.04
C ASP A 23 -8.45 6.20 -6.52
N ALA A 24 -7.31 5.66 -6.09
CA ALA A 24 -7.15 5.13 -4.75
C ALA A 24 -5.90 5.65 -4.06
N ALA A 25 -6.05 5.98 -2.77
CA ALA A 25 -4.96 6.23 -1.85
C ALA A 25 -5.06 5.28 -0.64
N ILE A 26 -3.95 4.63 -0.29
CA ILE A 26 -3.84 3.68 0.81
C ILE A 26 -2.86 4.24 1.84
N VAL A 27 -3.35 4.48 3.05
CA VAL A 27 -2.53 4.94 4.18
C VAL A 27 -2.43 3.82 5.21
N ARG A 28 -1.22 3.33 5.47
CA ARG A 28 -0.95 2.31 6.48
C ARG A 28 -0.04 2.83 7.58
N LEU A 29 -0.62 3.08 8.75
CA LEU A 29 0.11 3.44 9.96
C LEU A 29 0.39 2.19 10.78
N ARG A 30 1.61 2.06 11.30
CA ARG A 30 2.10 0.83 11.93
C ARG A 30 3.24 1.09 12.91
N MET A 31 3.46 0.12 13.79
CA MET A 31 4.63 -0.03 14.66
C MET A 31 5.21 -1.45 14.52
N THR A 32 5.80 -1.77 13.37
CA THR A 32 6.36 -3.10 13.09
C THR A 32 7.87 -3.07 13.14
N HIS A 33 8.41 -3.79 14.11
CA HIS A 33 9.84 -3.91 14.37
C HIS A 33 10.55 -4.82 13.35
N ASP A 34 9.88 -5.89 12.91
CA ASP A 34 10.40 -6.79 11.88
C ASP A 34 9.78 -6.49 10.52
N ARG A 35 10.59 -5.92 9.60
CA ARG A 35 10.15 -5.59 8.24
C ARG A 35 9.80 -6.82 7.41
N ALA A 36 10.43 -7.97 7.66
CA ALA A 36 10.21 -9.18 6.88
C ALA A 36 8.87 -9.85 7.21
N ALA A 37 8.28 -9.54 8.36
CA ALA A 37 6.98 -10.04 8.77
C ALA A 37 5.80 -9.46 7.97
N TRP A 38 6.05 -8.58 6.99
CA TRP A 38 4.98 -7.95 6.23
C TRP A 38 5.29 -7.69 4.76
N ASP A 39 4.36 -8.09 3.89
CA ASP A 39 4.36 -7.79 2.47
C ASP A 39 3.38 -6.62 2.19
N LEU A 40 3.92 -5.46 1.85
CA LEU A 40 3.13 -4.26 1.52
C LEU A 40 2.39 -4.42 0.18
N ASP A 41 3.00 -5.08 -0.79
CA ASP A 41 2.46 -5.22 -2.14
C ASP A 41 1.29 -6.20 -2.14
N ALA A 42 1.42 -7.34 -1.44
CA ALA A 42 0.33 -8.29 -1.28
C ALA A 42 -0.87 -7.65 -0.57
N PHE A 43 -0.62 -6.85 0.48
CA PHE A 43 -1.67 -6.10 1.16
C PHE A 43 -2.35 -5.08 0.23
N ALA A 44 -1.57 -4.25 -0.46
CA ALA A 44 -2.10 -3.24 -1.35
C ALA A 44 -2.91 -3.86 -2.50
N ALA A 45 -2.46 -4.99 -3.05
CA ALA A 45 -3.18 -5.72 -4.08
C ALA A 45 -4.54 -6.22 -3.58
N ALA A 46 -4.59 -6.76 -2.36
CA ALA A 46 -5.84 -7.20 -1.74
C ALA A 46 -6.81 -6.03 -1.49
N VAL A 47 -6.31 -4.88 -1.03
CA VAL A 47 -7.14 -3.68 -0.85
C VAL A 47 -7.70 -3.20 -2.19
N LEU A 48 -6.87 -3.08 -3.22
CA LEU A 48 -7.32 -2.64 -4.54
C LEU A 48 -8.33 -3.61 -5.17
N ALA A 49 -8.22 -4.91 -4.90
CA ALA A 49 -9.18 -5.92 -5.37
C ALA A 49 -10.55 -5.81 -4.66
N ALA A 50 -10.58 -5.30 -3.43
CA ALA A 50 -11.81 -5.10 -2.66
C ALA A 50 -12.53 -3.79 -2.99
N LEU A 51 -11.84 -2.84 -3.64
CA LEU A 51 -12.44 -1.58 -4.08
C LEU A 51 -13.14 -1.75 -5.44
N PRO A 52 -14.20 -0.96 -5.71
CA PRO A 52 -14.80 -0.91 -7.04
C PRO A 52 -13.78 -0.64 -8.16
N PRO A 53 -14.03 -1.08 -9.40
CA PRO A 53 -13.27 -0.60 -10.55
C PRO A 53 -13.36 0.94 -10.63
N ALA A 54 -12.30 1.57 -11.13
CA ALA A 54 -12.24 3.02 -11.30
C ALA A 54 -13.12 3.49 -12.46
#